data_AF-A0A534VUH5-F1
#
_entry.id   AF-A0A534VUH5-F1
#
_cell.length_a   1.000
_cell.length_b   1.000
_cell.length_c   1.000
_cell.angle_alpha   90.00
_cell.angle_beta   90.00
_cell.angle_gamma   90.00
#
_symmetry.space_group_name_H-M   'P 1'
#
loop_
_entity.id
_entity.type
_entity.pdbx_description
1 polymer ?
#
loop_
_entity_poly.entity_id
_entity_poly.type
_entity_poly.pdbx_seq_one_letter_code
_entity_poly.pdbx_strand_id
1 'polypeptide(L)'
;MPEYQQLRDNQWLTSSGRTELGRSLYADLLQGFQFSVCQTPEAFEAALDVRRRVYKGSCGYDVPVPDGYDHRSWLLLAENAASAEPVGTMRVTPRMGGRLEAEEYFSLPPRLRSPRTVEMSRFAIVPGRPKVDRLPTAVSLGLFKLMMRFVTERLGAAHIVMCAREERIWTFEWLRFQRTGIVARYAILGNVEHELLTMDLGNRLHDRGDLGLAEFLFDTEHPEIKLPAIQPGLGPTVETMGQSFLLAMSA
;
A
#
# COMPACT_ATOMS: atom_id res chain seq x y z
N MET A 1 5.90 13.53 -12.60
CA MET A 1 4.75 13.09 -11.79
C MET A 1 4.63 14.03 -10.58
N PRO A 2 3.74 15.03 -10.60
CA PRO A 2 3.63 16.09 -9.58
C PRO A 2 3.12 15.62 -8.20
N GLU A 3 2.45 14.47 -8.12
CA GLU A 3 1.71 14.01 -6.93
C GLU A 3 2.60 13.68 -5.72
N TYR A 4 3.85 13.25 -5.93
CA TYR A 4 4.80 12.98 -4.83
C TYR A 4 5.48 14.24 -4.30
N GLN A 5 5.47 15.33 -5.09
CA GLN A 5 6.01 16.63 -4.68
C GLN A 5 5.09 17.30 -3.66
N GLN A 6 3.77 17.05 -3.73
CA GLN A 6 2.79 17.56 -2.76
C GLN A 6 3.00 17.02 -1.33
N LEU A 7 3.55 15.81 -1.17
CA LEU A 7 3.88 15.27 0.17
C LEU A 7 5.05 16.01 0.84
N ARG A 8 5.99 16.57 0.05
CA ARG A 8 7.07 17.43 0.57
C ARG A 8 6.56 18.74 1.14
N ASP A 9 5.48 19.26 0.59
CA ASP A 9 4.94 20.58 0.94
C ASP A 9 3.95 20.53 2.12
N ASN A 10 3.58 19.34 2.60
CA ASN A 10 2.64 19.15 3.71
C ASN A 10 3.31 19.31 5.10
N GLN A 11 3.98 20.45 5.34
CA GLN A 11 4.57 20.77 6.65
C GLN A 11 3.56 20.70 7.81
N TRP A 12 2.26 20.86 7.55
CA TRP A 12 1.18 20.76 8.55
C TRP A 12 0.96 19.35 9.13
N LEU A 13 1.48 18.29 8.50
CA LEU A 13 1.47 16.92 9.05
C LEU A 13 2.51 16.72 10.19
N THR A 14 3.37 17.70 10.44
CA THR A 14 4.45 17.62 11.46
C THR A 14 4.13 18.37 12.76
N SER A 15 3.05 19.15 12.80
CA SER A 15 2.57 19.82 14.02
C SER A 15 1.61 18.92 14.79
N SER A 16 1.64 18.97 16.13
CA SER A 16 0.67 18.26 16.99
C SER A 16 -0.74 18.56 16.49
N GLY A 17 -1.43 17.52 16.06
CA GLY A 17 -2.54 17.57 15.11
C GLY A 17 -3.84 18.14 15.67
N ARG A 18 -3.84 19.09 16.61
CA ARG A 18 -5.05 19.61 17.22
C ARG A 18 -5.35 21.02 16.72
N THR A 19 -6.56 21.21 16.21
CA THR A 19 -7.15 22.53 15.99
C THR A 19 -7.30 23.29 17.32
N GLU A 20 -7.52 24.61 17.27
CA GLU A 20 -7.83 25.42 18.47
C GLU A 20 -9.04 24.89 19.27
N LEU A 21 -9.90 24.08 18.62
CA LEU A 21 -11.08 23.43 19.21
C LEU A 21 -10.79 22.00 19.72
N GLY A 22 -9.54 21.56 19.73
CA GLY A 22 -9.12 20.25 20.22
C GLY A 22 -9.46 19.06 19.32
N ARG A 23 -9.99 19.29 18.10
CA ARG A 23 -10.25 18.24 17.11
C ARG A 23 -8.97 17.86 16.38
N SER A 24 -8.79 16.56 16.14
CA SER A 24 -7.69 16.05 15.31
C SER A 24 -7.80 16.61 13.89
N LEU A 25 -6.72 17.18 13.36
CA LEU A 25 -6.57 17.64 11.98
C LEU A 25 -6.73 16.49 10.97
N TYR A 26 -6.66 15.25 11.45
CA TYR A 26 -6.72 14.05 10.63
C TYR A 26 -8.11 13.42 10.57
N ALA A 27 -9.06 13.83 11.42
CA ALA A 27 -10.36 13.18 11.54
C ALA A 27 -11.11 13.12 10.20
N ASP A 28 -11.10 14.23 9.45
CA ASP A 28 -11.83 14.34 8.19
C ASP A 28 -10.96 14.08 6.94
N LEU A 29 -9.70 13.67 7.14
CA LEU A 29 -8.72 13.51 6.05
C LEU A 29 -9.16 12.50 4.99
N LEU A 30 -9.86 11.46 5.41
CA LEU A 30 -10.30 10.36 4.55
C LEU A 30 -11.73 10.54 4.02
N GLN A 31 -12.42 11.61 4.44
CA GLN A 31 -13.81 11.85 4.09
C GLN A 31 -13.98 11.89 2.56
N GLY A 32 -15.00 11.17 2.07
CA GLY A 32 -15.28 11.04 0.64
C GLY A 32 -14.65 9.82 -0.02
N PHE A 33 -13.89 9.01 0.73
CA PHE A 33 -13.34 7.74 0.27
C PHE A 33 -13.76 6.58 1.15
N GLN A 34 -13.62 5.36 0.64
CA GLN A 34 -13.69 4.12 1.40
C GLN A 34 -12.47 3.27 1.10
N PHE A 35 -11.96 2.58 2.11
CA PHE A 35 -10.76 1.75 2.00
C PHE A 35 -11.07 0.36 2.56
N SER A 36 -10.82 -0.69 1.77
CA SER A 36 -11.13 -2.05 2.18
C SER A 36 -10.08 -3.06 1.72
N VAL A 37 -9.98 -4.17 2.47
CA VAL A 37 -9.31 -5.38 1.97
C VAL A 37 -10.28 -6.08 1.02
N CYS A 38 -9.82 -6.42 -0.19
CA CYS A 38 -10.65 -7.10 -1.18
C CYS A 38 -11.06 -8.48 -0.65
N GLN A 39 -12.37 -8.71 -0.53
CA GLN A 39 -12.95 -9.96 -0.04
C GLN A 39 -13.82 -10.67 -1.09
N THR A 40 -14.15 -9.98 -2.19
CA THR A 40 -15.01 -10.48 -3.26
C THR A 40 -14.28 -10.44 -4.61
N PRO A 41 -14.74 -11.22 -5.61
CA PRO A 41 -14.19 -11.17 -6.96
C PRO A 41 -14.19 -9.77 -7.56
N GLU A 42 -15.28 -9.04 -7.35
CA GLU A 42 -15.52 -7.73 -7.94
C GLU A 42 -14.54 -6.71 -7.36
N ALA A 43 -14.32 -6.74 -6.05
CA ALA A 43 -13.33 -5.88 -5.39
C ALA A 43 -11.91 -6.21 -5.88
N PHE A 44 -11.59 -7.49 -6.05
CA PHE A 44 -10.29 -7.93 -6.56
C PHE A 44 -10.07 -7.44 -7.99
N GLU A 45 -11.05 -7.61 -8.88
CA GLU A 45 -10.98 -7.15 -10.26
C GLU A 45 -10.92 -5.61 -10.35
N ALA A 46 -11.65 -4.88 -9.49
CA ALA A 46 -11.57 -3.43 -9.40
C ALA A 46 -10.16 -2.95 -9.01
N ALA A 47 -9.51 -3.63 -8.06
CA ALA A 47 -8.12 -3.36 -7.68
C ALA A 47 -7.15 -3.63 -8.85
N LEU A 48 -7.33 -4.75 -9.56
CA LEU A 48 -6.53 -5.06 -10.75
C LEU A 48 -6.75 -4.02 -11.87
N ASP A 49 -7.98 -3.56 -12.08
CA ASP A 49 -8.29 -2.54 -13.07
C ASP A 49 -7.58 -1.21 -12.80
N VAL A 50 -7.55 -0.74 -11.53
CA VAL A 50 -6.73 0.42 -11.13
C VAL A 50 -5.28 0.22 -11.56
N ARG A 51 -4.71 -0.96 -11.26
CA ARG A 51 -3.32 -1.27 -11.59
C ARG A 51 -3.08 -1.27 -13.10
N ARG A 52 -4.00 -1.83 -13.90
CA ARG A 52 -3.94 -1.80 -15.38
C ARG A 52 -3.93 -0.36 -15.90
N ARG A 53 -4.85 0.49 -15.41
CA ARG A 53 -4.96 1.90 -15.80
C ARG A 53 -3.67 2.67 -15.51
N VAL A 54 -3.08 2.48 -14.33
CA VAL A 54 -1.84 3.18 -13.94
C VAL A 54 -0.61 2.67 -14.69
N TYR A 55 -0.48 1.34 -14.85
CA TYR A 55 0.71 0.75 -15.48
C TYR A 55 0.76 0.97 -16.99
N LYS A 56 -0.33 0.66 -17.70
CA LYS A 56 -0.41 0.87 -19.16
C LYS A 56 -0.55 2.35 -19.53
N GLY A 57 -1.24 3.13 -18.69
CA GLY A 57 -1.47 4.55 -18.95
C GLY A 57 -0.28 5.42 -18.53
N SER A 58 -0.10 5.59 -17.23
CA SER A 58 0.73 6.67 -16.67
C SER A 58 2.21 6.31 -16.49
N CYS A 59 2.54 5.04 -16.37
CA CYS A 59 3.92 4.57 -16.12
C CYS A 59 4.60 3.92 -17.33
N GLY A 60 3.83 3.42 -18.29
CA GLY A 60 4.34 2.71 -19.47
C GLY A 60 5.03 1.37 -19.14
N TYR A 61 4.65 0.74 -18.03
CA TYR A 61 5.21 -0.56 -17.64
C TYR A 61 4.48 -1.70 -18.34
N ASP A 62 5.25 -2.62 -18.91
CA ASP A 62 4.75 -3.87 -19.49
C ASP A 62 4.83 -5.00 -18.47
N VAL A 63 4.01 -4.89 -17.41
CA VAL A 63 3.90 -5.89 -16.34
C VAL A 63 2.54 -6.56 -16.45
N PRO A 64 2.45 -7.91 -16.38
CA PRO A 64 1.18 -8.61 -16.44
C PRO A 64 0.28 -8.22 -15.24
N VAL A 65 -1.02 -8.12 -15.50
CA VAL A 65 -2.03 -7.82 -14.46
C VAL A 65 -3.26 -8.73 -14.69
N PRO A 66 -3.48 -9.76 -13.86
CA PRO A 66 -2.70 -10.13 -12.66
C PRO A 66 -1.28 -10.62 -12.99
N ASP A 67 -0.38 -10.62 -11.98
CA ASP A 67 0.94 -11.26 -12.06
C ASP A 67 1.02 -12.49 -11.14
N GLY A 68 2.14 -13.21 -11.21
CA GLY A 68 2.36 -14.46 -10.48
C GLY A 68 2.31 -14.36 -8.95
N TYR A 69 2.22 -13.16 -8.36
CA TYR A 69 2.12 -12.98 -6.91
C TYR A 69 0.68 -12.76 -6.43
N ASP A 70 -0.25 -12.39 -7.32
CA ASP A 70 -1.59 -11.97 -6.90
C ASP A 70 -2.41 -13.12 -6.25
N HIS A 71 -2.20 -14.37 -6.67
CA HIS A 71 -2.88 -15.54 -6.08
C HIS A 71 -2.51 -15.81 -4.62
N ARG A 72 -1.39 -15.27 -4.14
CA ARG A 72 -0.89 -15.48 -2.78
C ARG A 72 -0.82 -14.19 -1.98
N SER A 73 -1.59 -13.19 -2.40
CA SER A 73 -1.55 -11.84 -1.82
C SER A 73 -2.95 -11.36 -1.46
N TRP A 74 -3.01 -10.33 -0.62
CA TRP A 74 -4.21 -9.52 -0.46
C TRP A 74 -4.08 -8.24 -1.27
N LEU A 75 -5.17 -7.83 -1.91
CA LEU A 75 -5.29 -6.53 -2.53
C LEU A 75 -6.11 -5.60 -1.63
N LEU A 76 -5.61 -4.39 -1.48
CA LEU A 76 -6.30 -3.29 -0.82
C LEU A 76 -6.88 -2.39 -1.91
N LEU A 77 -8.07 -1.87 -1.66
CA LEU A 77 -8.82 -1.04 -2.60
C LEU A 77 -9.21 0.27 -1.92
N ALA A 78 -9.06 1.37 -2.65
CA ALA A 78 -9.61 2.67 -2.32
C ALA A 78 -10.65 3.06 -3.37
N GLU A 79 -11.81 3.50 -2.91
CA GLU A 79 -12.96 3.89 -3.74
C GLU A 79 -13.43 5.28 -3.38
N ASN A 80 -13.95 6.02 -4.36
CA ASN A 80 -14.74 7.20 -4.09
C ASN A 80 -16.07 6.78 -3.43
N ALA A 81 -16.37 7.32 -2.26
CA ALA A 81 -17.53 6.90 -1.47
C ALA A 81 -18.88 7.23 -2.14
N ALA A 82 -18.94 8.25 -3.00
CA ALA A 82 -20.17 8.68 -3.66
C ALA A 82 -20.45 7.92 -4.95
N SER A 83 -19.41 7.59 -5.72
CA SER A 83 -19.55 6.94 -7.03
C SER A 83 -19.22 5.45 -7.05
N ALA A 84 -18.61 4.92 -5.96
CA ALA A 84 -17.97 3.60 -5.93
C ALA A 84 -16.89 3.43 -7.02
N GLU A 85 -16.33 4.52 -7.53
CA GLU A 85 -15.25 4.45 -8.52
C GLU A 85 -13.95 4.02 -7.83
N PRO A 86 -13.26 2.98 -8.33
CA PRO A 86 -11.98 2.56 -7.77
C PRO A 86 -10.88 3.55 -8.18
N VAL A 87 -10.22 4.14 -7.19
CA VAL A 87 -9.24 5.24 -7.35
C VAL A 87 -7.83 4.86 -6.91
N GLY A 88 -7.65 3.79 -6.14
CA GLY A 88 -6.33 3.38 -5.67
C GLY A 88 -6.26 1.92 -5.25
N THR A 89 -5.08 1.33 -5.31
CA THR A 89 -4.82 -0.04 -4.86
C THR A 89 -3.40 -0.20 -4.29
N MET A 90 -3.24 -1.21 -3.44
CA MET A 90 -1.97 -1.65 -2.88
C MET A 90 -2.01 -3.17 -2.69
N ARG A 91 -0.88 -3.86 -2.86
CA ARG A 91 -0.75 -5.29 -2.60
C ARG A 91 0.04 -5.56 -1.34
N VAL A 92 -0.45 -6.52 -0.55
CA VAL A 92 0.23 -7.08 0.61
C VAL A 92 0.50 -8.57 0.35
N THR A 93 1.77 -8.92 0.22
CA THR A 93 2.21 -10.32 0.00
C THR A 93 2.85 -10.87 1.26
N PRO A 94 2.26 -11.85 1.95
CA PRO A 94 2.88 -12.44 3.13
C PRO A 94 3.97 -13.45 2.76
N ARG A 95 5.05 -13.45 3.53
CA ARG A 95 6.13 -14.44 3.36
C ARG A 95 5.69 -15.87 3.68
N MET A 96 4.67 -16.06 4.52
CA MET A 96 4.11 -17.40 4.77
C MET A 96 3.44 -18.02 3.52
N GLY A 97 3.05 -17.20 2.54
CA GLY A 97 2.51 -17.65 1.25
C GLY A 97 3.58 -18.03 0.22
N GLY A 98 4.87 -17.86 0.54
CA GLY A 98 5.99 -18.17 -0.34
C GLY A 98 7.07 -17.09 -0.35
N ARG A 99 8.00 -17.19 -1.31
CA ARG A 99 9.02 -16.16 -1.53
C ARG A 99 8.37 -14.82 -1.92
N LEU A 100 8.92 -13.73 -1.40
CA LEU A 100 8.52 -12.36 -1.74
C LEU A 100 9.03 -11.98 -3.13
N GLU A 101 8.40 -11.01 -3.79
CA GLU A 101 8.85 -10.49 -5.09
C GLU A 101 10.23 -9.86 -4.98
N ALA A 102 10.47 -9.12 -3.88
CA ALA A 102 11.80 -8.62 -3.55
C ALA A 102 12.89 -9.71 -3.55
N GLU A 103 12.55 -10.96 -3.21
CA GLU A 103 13.52 -12.07 -3.19
C GLU A 103 13.92 -12.57 -4.60
N GLU A 104 13.30 -12.09 -5.67
CA GLU A 104 13.79 -12.31 -7.05
C GLU A 104 15.02 -11.46 -7.36
N TYR A 105 15.12 -10.27 -6.75
CA TYR A 105 16.16 -9.29 -7.04
C TYR A 105 17.17 -9.15 -5.90
N PHE A 106 16.75 -9.48 -4.68
CA PHE A 106 17.53 -9.25 -3.46
C PHE A 106 17.72 -10.53 -2.65
N SER A 107 18.89 -10.63 -2.01
CA SER A 107 19.07 -11.54 -0.88
C SER A 107 18.64 -10.83 0.41
N LEU A 108 17.45 -11.15 0.93
CA LEU A 108 16.95 -10.50 2.13
C LEU A 108 17.85 -10.76 3.35
N PRO A 109 18.18 -9.73 4.15
CA PRO A 109 18.84 -9.89 5.44
C PRO A 109 18.15 -10.95 6.31
N PRO A 110 18.88 -11.74 7.13
CA PRO A 110 18.31 -12.85 7.90
C PRO A 110 17.05 -12.47 8.71
N ARG A 111 17.05 -11.29 9.35
CA ARG A 111 15.90 -10.79 10.12
C ARG A 111 14.62 -10.61 9.29
N LEU A 112 14.75 -10.27 8.01
CA LEU A 112 13.62 -10.02 7.10
C LEU A 112 13.11 -11.31 6.43
N ARG A 113 13.81 -12.44 6.58
CA ARG A 113 13.37 -13.76 6.08
C ARG A 113 12.39 -14.49 7.02
N SER A 114 11.87 -13.80 8.03
CA SER A 114 10.87 -14.31 8.96
C SER A 114 9.54 -14.63 8.27
N PRO A 115 8.81 -15.70 8.67
CA PRO A 115 7.43 -15.95 8.21
C PRO A 115 6.46 -14.80 8.53
N ARG A 116 6.80 -13.94 9.50
CA ARG A 116 6.03 -12.74 9.87
C ARG A 116 6.42 -11.49 9.08
N THR A 117 7.19 -11.64 8.00
CA THR A 117 7.46 -10.55 7.07
C THR A 117 6.36 -10.47 6.02
N VAL A 118 5.92 -9.27 5.68
CA VAL A 118 5.05 -8.98 4.54
C VAL A 118 5.75 -8.02 3.59
N GLU A 119 5.44 -8.12 2.30
CA GLU A 119 5.87 -7.17 1.28
C GLU A 119 4.71 -6.26 0.89
N MET A 120 4.96 -4.95 0.92
CA MET A 120 4.10 -3.94 0.34
C MET A 120 4.56 -3.67 -1.10
N SER A 121 3.68 -3.90 -2.08
CA SER A 121 3.99 -3.73 -3.50
C SER A 121 2.79 -3.19 -4.28
N ARG A 122 2.99 -2.93 -5.58
CA ARG A 122 1.93 -2.54 -6.53
C ARG A 122 1.08 -1.34 -6.08
N PHE A 123 1.68 -0.40 -5.36
CA PHE A 123 1.00 0.81 -4.91
C PHE A 123 0.71 1.73 -6.10
N ALA A 124 -0.58 1.84 -6.45
CA ALA A 124 -1.05 2.53 -7.64
C ALA A 124 -2.28 3.38 -7.31
N ILE A 125 -2.28 4.64 -7.75
CA ILE A 125 -3.40 5.57 -7.59
C ILE A 125 -3.70 6.13 -8.98
N VAL A 126 -4.98 6.15 -9.36
CA VAL A 126 -5.41 6.75 -10.62
C VAL A 126 -5.16 8.26 -10.53
N PRO A 127 -4.41 8.87 -11.47
CA PRO A 127 -4.18 10.30 -11.46
C PRO A 127 -5.51 11.06 -11.53
N GLY A 128 -5.69 12.03 -10.63
CA GLY A 128 -6.90 12.84 -10.58
C GLY A 128 -7.01 13.80 -11.78
N ARG A 129 -8.24 14.16 -12.16
CA ARG A 129 -8.48 15.41 -12.91
C ARG A 129 -8.03 16.61 -12.06
N PRO A 130 -7.57 17.72 -12.65
CA PRO A 130 -6.84 18.80 -11.96
C PRO A 130 -7.71 19.73 -11.07
N LYS A 131 -8.64 19.18 -10.28
CA LYS A 131 -9.34 19.95 -9.26
C LYS A 131 -9.44 19.15 -7.96
N VAL A 132 -8.82 19.73 -6.92
CA VAL A 132 -8.74 19.32 -5.52
C VAL A 132 -7.37 18.75 -5.17
N ASP A 133 -6.47 19.66 -4.76
CA ASP A 133 -5.08 19.47 -4.34
C ASP A 133 -4.88 18.57 -3.10
N ARG A 134 -5.88 17.77 -2.72
CA ARG A 134 -5.89 16.88 -1.54
C ARG A 134 -6.08 15.40 -1.88
N LEU A 135 -6.55 15.07 -3.10
CA LEU A 135 -6.90 13.70 -3.50
C LEU A 135 -5.73 12.70 -3.40
N PRO A 136 -4.53 12.98 -3.95
CA PRO A 136 -3.44 12.00 -3.93
C PRO A 136 -2.96 11.67 -2.51
N THR A 137 -2.97 12.66 -1.62
CA THR A 137 -2.52 12.52 -0.23
C THR A 137 -3.51 11.69 0.60
N ALA A 138 -4.82 11.94 0.49
CA ALA A 138 -5.83 11.21 1.25
C ALA A 138 -5.89 9.72 0.85
N VAL A 139 -5.89 9.41 -0.45
CA VAL A 139 -5.91 8.03 -0.94
C VAL A 139 -4.63 7.29 -0.53
N SER A 140 -3.47 7.94 -0.64
CA SER A 140 -2.20 7.35 -0.22
C SER A 140 -2.17 7.02 1.26
N LEU A 141 -2.55 7.98 2.11
CA LEU A 141 -2.56 7.82 3.55
C LEU A 141 -3.62 6.82 4.02
N GLY A 142 -4.79 6.82 3.40
CA GLY A 142 -5.85 5.85 3.71
C GLY A 142 -5.45 4.42 3.36
N LEU A 143 -4.86 4.18 2.17
CA LEU A 143 -4.33 2.87 1.79
C LEU A 143 -3.20 2.42 2.71
N PHE A 144 -2.29 3.34 3.04
CA PHE A 144 -1.19 3.04 3.96
C PHE A 144 -1.71 2.72 5.36
N LYS A 145 -2.68 3.48 5.88
CA LYS A 145 -3.32 3.20 7.17
C LYS A 145 -4.05 1.86 7.17
N LEU A 146 -4.83 1.57 6.13
CA LEU A 146 -5.49 0.27 5.97
C LEU A 146 -4.47 -0.86 5.98
N MET A 147 -3.36 -0.72 5.23
CA MET A 147 -2.28 -1.70 5.22
C MET A 147 -1.70 -1.90 6.61
N MET A 148 -1.31 -0.81 7.29
CA MET A 148 -0.73 -0.86 8.63
C MET A 148 -1.65 -1.58 9.61
N ARG A 149 -2.92 -1.19 9.67
CA ARG A 149 -3.92 -1.85 10.53
C ARG A 149 -4.12 -3.31 10.18
N PHE A 150 -4.21 -3.64 8.89
CA PHE A 150 -4.41 -5.02 8.46
C PHE A 150 -3.22 -5.92 8.86
N VAL A 151 -1.99 -5.48 8.60
CA VAL A 151 -0.80 -6.30 8.87
C VAL A 151 -0.51 -6.43 10.36
N THR A 152 -0.85 -5.44 11.19
CA THR A 152 -0.67 -5.50 12.65
C THR A 152 -1.83 -6.22 13.34
N GLU A 153 -3.08 -5.84 13.07
CA GLU A 153 -4.26 -6.31 13.82
C GLU A 153 -4.81 -7.64 13.31
N ARG A 154 -4.54 -8.03 12.05
CA ARG A 154 -5.03 -9.29 11.48
C ARG A 154 -3.92 -10.31 11.26
N LEU A 155 -2.77 -9.89 10.74
CA LEU A 155 -1.70 -10.82 10.36
C LEU A 155 -0.64 -11.04 11.45
N GLY A 156 -0.49 -10.12 12.40
CA GLY A 156 0.59 -10.16 13.37
C GLY A 156 1.98 -10.07 12.73
N ALA A 157 2.10 -9.29 11.65
CA ALA A 157 3.37 -9.07 10.95
C ALA A 157 4.38 -8.40 11.88
N ALA A 158 5.65 -8.80 11.78
CA ALA A 158 6.77 -8.20 12.51
C ALA A 158 7.53 -7.20 11.63
N HIS A 159 7.56 -7.43 10.32
CA HIS A 159 8.33 -6.63 9.37
C HIS A 159 7.53 -6.37 8.11
N ILE A 160 7.68 -5.16 7.58
CA ILE A 160 7.25 -4.80 6.23
C ILE A 160 8.51 -4.58 5.40
N VAL A 161 8.53 -5.10 4.19
CA VAL A 161 9.53 -4.76 3.18
C VAL A 161 8.84 -4.14 1.97
N MET A 162 9.55 -3.27 1.28
CA MET A 162 9.11 -2.73 0.00
C MET A 162 10.32 -2.32 -0.82
N CYS A 163 10.12 -2.09 -2.11
CA CYS A 163 11.18 -1.65 -3.01
C CYS A 163 10.76 -0.35 -3.68
N ALA A 164 11.62 0.66 -3.65
CA ALA A 164 11.32 1.98 -4.19
C ALA A 164 12.50 2.52 -4.99
N ARG A 165 12.18 3.32 -6.00
CA ARG A 165 13.18 4.12 -6.73
C ARG A 165 13.65 5.29 -5.87
N GLU A 166 14.88 5.75 -6.08
CA GLU A 166 15.49 6.85 -5.32
C GLU A 166 14.58 8.07 -5.22
N GLU A 167 13.93 8.46 -6.32
CA GLU A 167 13.08 9.65 -6.36
C GLU A 167 11.84 9.57 -5.46
N ARG A 168 11.50 8.39 -4.92
CA ARG A 168 10.36 8.14 -4.04
C ARG A 168 10.74 7.80 -2.61
N ILE A 169 12.02 7.53 -2.33
CA ILE A 169 12.46 7.03 -1.01
C ILE A 169 12.06 7.99 0.11
N TRP A 170 12.22 9.30 -0.10
CA TRP A 170 11.87 10.32 0.90
C TRP A 170 10.42 10.19 1.40
N THR A 171 9.47 9.88 0.51
CA THR A 171 8.06 9.67 0.89
C THR A 171 7.92 8.49 1.84
N PHE A 172 8.64 7.40 1.59
CA PHE A 172 8.58 6.20 2.42
C PHE A 172 9.37 6.35 3.72
N GLU A 173 10.45 7.13 3.73
CA GLU A 173 11.14 7.52 4.97
C GLU A 173 10.25 8.36 5.88
N TRP A 174 9.47 9.29 5.30
CA TRP A 174 8.44 10.02 6.04
C TRP A 174 7.39 9.06 6.62
N LEU A 175 6.99 8.03 5.86
CA LEU A 175 6.18 6.90 6.35
C LEU A 175 6.94 5.92 7.26
N ARG A 176 8.15 6.26 7.73
CA ARG A 176 8.97 5.48 8.69
C ARG A 176 9.59 4.19 8.17
N PHE A 177 9.62 3.99 6.85
CA PHE A 177 10.51 3.00 6.27
C PHE A 177 11.97 3.42 6.44
N GLN A 178 12.83 2.43 6.62
CA GLN A 178 14.26 2.60 6.64
C GLN A 178 14.90 2.08 5.38
N ARG A 179 15.85 2.86 4.88
CA ARG A 179 16.83 2.45 3.90
C ARG A 179 17.64 1.26 4.44
N THR A 180 17.87 0.29 3.58
CA THR A 180 18.75 -0.85 3.88
C THR A 180 20.12 -0.69 3.24
N GLY A 181 20.25 0.22 2.26
CA GLY A 181 21.41 0.36 1.40
C GLY A 181 21.54 -0.74 0.35
N ILE A 182 20.59 -1.68 0.27
CA ILE A 182 20.62 -2.78 -0.69
C ILE A 182 19.85 -2.37 -1.94
N VAL A 183 20.57 -2.23 -3.05
CA VAL A 183 20.04 -1.79 -4.36
C VAL A 183 20.10 -2.89 -5.41
N ALA A 184 19.11 -2.94 -6.29
CA ALA A 184 19.07 -3.85 -7.44
C ALA A 184 18.25 -3.25 -8.58
N ARG A 185 18.52 -3.69 -9.81
CA ARG A 185 17.75 -3.26 -10.99
C ARG A 185 16.55 -4.17 -11.20
N TYR A 186 15.37 -3.57 -11.28
CA TYR A 186 14.11 -4.27 -11.51
C TYR A 186 13.85 -4.37 -13.00
N ALA A 187 14.19 -5.50 -13.61
CA ALA A 187 14.02 -5.74 -15.04
C ALA A 187 12.58 -5.47 -15.51
N ILE A 188 11.59 -5.94 -14.75
CA ILE A 188 10.16 -5.78 -15.08
C ILE A 188 9.65 -4.32 -14.94
N LEU A 189 10.38 -3.46 -14.23
CA LEU A 189 10.01 -2.04 -14.01
C LEU A 189 10.95 -1.09 -14.76
N GLY A 190 11.18 -1.40 -16.04
CA GLY A 190 12.00 -0.57 -16.94
C GLY A 190 13.51 -0.67 -16.67
N ASN A 191 13.95 -1.74 -16.01
CA ASN A 191 15.36 -1.98 -15.64
C ASN A 191 15.99 -0.84 -14.81
N VAL A 192 15.18 -0.20 -13.96
CA VAL A 192 15.58 0.91 -13.10
C VAL A 192 16.02 0.39 -11.73
N GLU A 193 16.99 1.07 -11.13
CA GLU A 193 17.45 0.78 -9.78
C GLU A 193 16.35 1.05 -8.74
N HIS A 194 16.18 0.10 -7.83
CA HIS A 194 15.34 0.23 -6.65
C HIS A 194 16.16 -0.13 -5.42
N GLU A 195 15.88 0.54 -4.31
CA GLU A 195 16.40 0.17 -3.00
C GLU A 195 15.35 -0.61 -2.23
N LEU A 196 15.80 -1.66 -1.53
CA LEU A 196 15.02 -2.35 -0.51
C LEU A 196 14.87 -1.44 0.71
N LEU A 197 13.63 -1.19 1.11
CA LEU A 197 13.27 -0.49 2.33
C LEU A 197 12.58 -1.44 3.32
N THR A 198 12.65 -1.13 4.62
CA THR A 198 12.02 -1.96 5.65
C THR A 198 11.43 -1.16 6.81
N MET A 199 10.36 -1.67 7.40
CA MET A 199 9.77 -1.18 8.64
C MET A 199 9.72 -2.32 9.67
N ASP A 200 10.15 -2.04 10.90
CA ASP A 200 10.02 -2.93 12.05
C ASP A 200 8.78 -2.52 12.85
N LEU A 201 7.79 -3.42 12.92
CA LEU A 201 6.50 -3.17 13.58
C LEU A 201 6.57 -3.43 15.10
N GLY A 202 7.58 -4.14 15.60
CA GLY A 202 7.68 -4.51 17.02
C GLY A 202 8.24 -3.41 17.92
N ASN A 203 9.13 -2.56 17.38
CA ASN A 203 9.87 -1.55 18.17
C ASN A 203 9.54 -0.09 17.83
N ARG A 204 8.90 0.18 16.68
CA ARG A 204 8.79 1.56 16.15
C ARG A 204 7.42 2.19 16.13
N LEU A 205 6.36 1.42 16.36
CA LEU A 205 5.01 1.97 16.42
C LEU A 205 4.80 2.87 17.67
N HIS A 206 5.79 2.94 18.56
CA HIS A 206 5.75 3.72 19.81
C HIS A 206 6.79 4.86 19.86
N ASP A 207 7.58 5.07 18.81
CA ASP A 207 8.59 6.13 18.81
C ASP A 207 7.90 7.49 18.60
N ARG A 208 7.76 8.28 19.68
CA ARG A 208 6.93 9.50 19.77
C ARG A 208 7.50 10.72 19.03
N GLY A 209 8.50 10.54 18.18
CA GLY A 209 9.22 11.62 17.51
C GLY A 209 8.42 12.39 16.45
N ASP A 210 7.22 11.92 16.09
CA ASP A 210 6.33 12.57 15.11
C ASP A 210 4.88 12.30 15.47
N LEU A 211 4.36 13.17 16.34
CA LEU A 211 3.02 13.06 16.92
C LEU A 211 1.93 13.04 15.84
N GLY A 212 2.16 13.64 14.66
CA GLY A 212 1.13 13.77 13.63
C GLY A 212 0.85 12.47 12.89
N LEU A 213 1.87 11.85 12.30
CA LEU A 213 1.69 10.59 11.56
C LEU A 213 1.31 9.44 12.51
N ALA A 214 1.89 9.39 13.71
CA ALA A 214 1.55 8.39 14.71
C ALA A 214 0.07 8.54 15.17
N GLU A 215 -0.38 9.77 15.44
CA GLU A 215 -1.78 10.05 15.79
C GLU A 215 -2.72 9.62 14.66
N PHE A 216 -2.38 9.93 13.40
CA PHE A 216 -3.19 9.50 12.27
C PHE A 216 -3.25 7.98 12.15
N LEU A 217 -2.11 7.27 12.24
CA LEU A 217 -2.06 5.83 11.97
C LEU A 217 -2.66 4.99 13.10
N PHE A 218 -2.45 5.38 14.37
CA PHE A 218 -2.71 4.51 15.52
C PHE A 218 -3.77 5.06 16.48
N ASP A 219 -3.87 6.39 16.64
CA ASP A 219 -4.71 6.97 17.69
C ASP A 219 -6.09 7.43 17.18
N THR A 220 -6.15 7.83 15.91
CA THR A 220 -7.39 8.29 15.28
C THR A 220 -8.16 7.10 14.72
N GLU A 221 -9.45 6.96 15.01
CA GLU A 221 -10.30 6.01 14.29
C GLU A 221 -10.93 6.68 13.07
N HIS A 222 -10.93 5.97 11.94
CA HIS A 222 -11.51 6.44 10.68
C HIS A 222 -12.59 5.47 10.22
N PRO A 223 -13.88 5.86 10.19
CA PRO A 223 -14.94 4.98 9.73
C PRO A 223 -14.80 4.58 8.26
N GLU A 224 -14.00 5.28 7.47
CA GLU A 224 -13.68 4.98 6.07
C GLU A 224 -12.79 3.75 5.92
N ILE A 225 -12.04 3.36 6.95
CA ILE A 225 -11.17 2.18 6.94
C ILE A 225 -11.99 0.94 7.34
N LYS A 226 -12.19 0.02 6.40
CA LYS A 226 -12.93 -1.23 6.62
C LYS A 226 -11.97 -2.41 6.70
N LEU A 227 -11.64 -2.81 7.94
CA LEU A 227 -10.97 -4.08 8.18
C LEU A 227 -11.97 -5.23 8.06
N PRO A 228 -11.55 -6.38 7.51
CA PRO A 228 -12.39 -7.56 7.46
C PRO A 228 -12.59 -8.11 8.88
N ALA A 229 -13.76 -8.69 9.15
CA ALA A 229 -14.07 -9.32 10.43
C ALA A 229 -13.25 -10.60 10.64
N ILE A 230 -13.04 -11.36 9.56
CA ILE A 230 -12.23 -12.58 9.51
C ILE A 230 -11.15 -12.35 8.45
N GLN A 231 -9.92 -12.81 8.70
CA GLN A 231 -8.85 -12.72 7.71
C GLN A 231 -9.27 -13.43 6.41
N PRO A 232 -9.33 -12.74 5.26
CA PRO A 232 -9.68 -13.38 4.00
C PRO A 232 -8.59 -14.35 3.55
N GLY A 233 -8.98 -15.33 2.73
CA GLY A 233 -8.03 -16.20 2.04
C GLY A 233 -7.05 -15.40 1.17
N LEU A 234 -5.94 -16.04 0.80
CA LEU A 234 -4.97 -15.45 -0.12
C LEU A 234 -5.48 -15.51 -1.56
N GLY A 235 -5.32 -14.42 -2.29
CA GLY A 235 -5.73 -14.30 -3.68
C GLY A 235 -7.24 -14.49 -3.88
N PRO A 236 -7.68 -14.50 -5.14
CA PRO A 236 -9.03 -14.91 -5.46
C PRO A 236 -9.14 -16.44 -5.36
N THR A 237 -10.19 -16.95 -4.72
CA THR A 237 -10.40 -18.41 -4.70
C THR A 237 -10.92 -18.92 -6.05
N VAL A 238 -10.81 -20.23 -6.31
CA VAL A 238 -11.32 -20.86 -7.55
C VAL A 238 -12.83 -20.70 -7.72
N GLU A 239 -13.57 -20.63 -6.61
CA GLU A 239 -15.00 -20.29 -6.61
C GLU A 239 -15.25 -18.80 -6.91
N THR A 240 -14.24 -17.97 -6.68
CA THR A 240 -14.26 -16.50 -6.79
C THR A 240 -13.93 -16.03 -8.21
N MET A 241 -13.18 -16.77 -9.02
CA MET A 241 -12.85 -16.32 -10.38
C MET A 241 -13.07 -17.41 -11.43
N GLY A 242 -13.84 -17.05 -12.47
CA GLY A 242 -14.14 -17.94 -13.60
C GLY A 242 -12.88 -18.46 -14.32
N GLN A 243 -13.03 -19.55 -15.08
CA GLN A 243 -11.95 -20.34 -15.70
C GLN A 243 -10.86 -19.53 -16.44
N SER A 244 -11.19 -18.35 -16.98
CA SER A 244 -10.25 -17.44 -17.64
C SER A 244 -9.11 -16.94 -16.76
N PHE A 245 -9.32 -16.83 -15.43
CA PHE A 245 -8.30 -16.37 -14.50
C PHE A 245 -7.21 -17.44 -14.24
N LEU A 246 -7.61 -18.71 -14.14
CA LEU A 246 -6.69 -19.83 -13.94
C LEU A 246 -5.70 -20.00 -15.10
N LEU A 247 -6.15 -19.71 -16.33
CA LEU A 247 -5.32 -19.77 -17.54
C LEU A 247 -4.24 -18.67 -17.56
N ALA A 248 -4.51 -17.50 -16.99
CA ALA A 248 -3.53 -16.41 -16.88
C ALA A 248 -2.48 -16.64 -15.77
N MET A 249 -2.77 -17.54 -14.82
CA MET A 249 -1.88 -17.87 -13.70
C MET A 249 -0.97 -19.07 -13.95
N SER A 250 -1.19 -19.80 -15.05
CA SER A 250 -0.47 -21.01 -15.43
C SER A 250 0.50 -20.81 -16.61
N ALA A 251 0.69 -19.56 -17.05
CA ALA A 251 1.65 -19.13 -18.06
C ALA A 251 2.79 -18.32 -17.41
#